data_AF-R9TNE1-F1
#
_entry.id   AF-R9TNE1-F1
#
_cell.length_a   1.000
_cell.length_b   1.000
_cell.length_c   1.000
_cell.angle_alpha   90.00
_cell.angle_beta   90.00
_cell.angle_gamma   90.00
#
_symmetry.space_group_name_H-M   'P 1'
#
loop_
_entity.id
_entity.type
_entity.pdbx_description
1 polymer ?
#
loop_
_entity_poly.entity_id
_entity_poly.type
_entity_poly.pdbx_seq_one_letter_code
_entity_poly.pdbx_strand_id
1 'polypeptide(L)'
;MNVALLLVLFVLSLCCTVAQGKNLYPSCQGNERQGFAGAGGETTIYTLPEKVRALTLTCLAYEVSSLMGGMKKGEKDPCHVPHQTEYLHRIVVRAATEDKATGNVNTTDFDVKDLAGGSLGNVFIRLLRESTISVVFMNNAMNHQCSLRIRAVMSFAEQAEPAQQERLPVVVSVVPRTVYVKRSATTAVLLRYPRGTNMQEAQLDVVKLVALSKECATGYVDGHAMRLLSSLPSVNHLHDPETLGARDYYFDTPETYRICYYGKGNQTGSEIAVIRVFDGNPTYYQMISGQDEQGRVFVGAEATVKFYGYNLDTRPDGDRAKFVNDAEDCATAKPAGGVAEATDLGPGDSYGPGTTYTLWTWVLRNAGAFKLCYKRRNGVWTEVPSITDVDPDTASTTTSGATEPKHIPRPTDPVTKAECPMASTRPDAPWISYKSLKFTFNDTRLPKDLLKALSQRFCIPRAALAVTHVTHDADGRQVMYLSILCEDLGEEAFCDTVERQNYILSLGQEKLAPLVGLGIASVEGSRHLFAFGDDVVVLKKYGGHLLALLITCVTVVVVMAMAVYGVLKYRESRQYFIQFGADDAEVEDMYATDGVDDLGYHRSRGVKDAVIEVEE
;
A
#
# COMPACT_ATOMS: atom_id res chain seq x y z
N MET A 1 -43.46 -7.00 29.44
CA MET A 1 -42.05 -7.26 29.08
C MET A 1 -41.84 -6.69 27.69
N ASN A 2 -41.02 -5.63 27.54
CA ASN A 2 -41.14 -4.75 26.36
C ASN A 2 -40.45 -5.34 25.13
N VAL A 3 -41.25 -5.65 24.10
CA VAL A 3 -40.77 -6.11 22.78
C VAL A 3 -39.74 -5.15 22.19
N ALA A 4 -39.90 -3.84 22.40
CA ALA A 4 -38.93 -2.83 21.99
C ALA A 4 -37.53 -3.02 22.62
N LEU A 5 -37.43 -3.43 23.89
CA LEU A 5 -36.15 -3.69 24.55
C LEU A 5 -35.45 -4.93 23.96
N LEU A 6 -36.25 -5.95 23.64
CA LEU A 6 -35.79 -7.19 23.01
C LEU A 6 -35.32 -6.94 21.57
N LEU A 7 -36.02 -6.09 20.82
CA LEU A 7 -35.62 -5.65 19.48
C LEU A 7 -34.33 -4.82 19.52
N VAL A 8 -34.20 -3.89 20.48
CA VAL A 8 -32.98 -3.07 20.66
C VAL A 8 -31.78 -3.95 21.04
N LEU A 9 -31.96 -4.95 21.91
CA LEU A 9 -30.91 -5.92 22.24
C LEU A 9 -30.52 -6.78 21.02
N PHE A 10 -31.49 -7.20 20.20
CA PHE A 10 -31.22 -7.97 18.98
C PHE A 10 -30.48 -7.15 17.93
N VAL A 11 -30.86 -5.88 17.73
CA VAL A 11 -30.16 -4.94 16.84
C VAL A 11 -28.76 -4.59 17.36
N LEU A 12 -28.58 -4.40 18.67
CA LEU A 12 -27.24 -4.21 19.27
C LEU A 12 -26.35 -5.45 19.11
N SER A 13 -26.92 -6.67 19.17
CA SER A 13 -26.17 -7.89 18.88
C SER A 13 -25.76 -8.05 17.41
N LEU A 14 -26.45 -7.38 16.48
CA LEU A 14 -26.11 -7.31 15.07
C LEU A 14 -25.12 -6.18 14.74
N CYS A 15 -25.16 -5.04 15.46
CA CYS A 15 -24.20 -3.95 15.28
C CYS A 15 -22.80 -4.25 15.85
N CYS A 16 -22.68 -5.22 16.76
CA CYS A 16 -21.41 -5.60 17.38
C CYS A 16 -20.81 -6.89 16.79
N THR A 17 -20.90 -7.09 15.47
CA THR A 17 -19.92 -7.93 14.79
C THR A 17 -18.55 -7.28 14.94
N VAL A 18 -17.80 -7.78 15.92
CA VAL A 18 -16.41 -7.47 16.27
C VAL A 18 -15.65 -6.88 15.08
N ALA A 19 -15.08 -5.69 15.26
CA ALA A 19 -14.06 -5.13 14.37
C ALA A 19 -12.82 -6.03 14.40
N GLN A 20 -12.87 -7.14 13.65
CA GLN A 20 -11.78 -8.07 13.48
C GLN A 20 -10.76 -7.44 12.53
N GLY A 21 -9.51 -7.35 12.99
CA GLY A 21 -8.51 -6.48 12.39
C GLY A 21 -8.09 -6.90 11.00
N LYS A 22 -8.74 -6.34 9.97
CA LYS A 22 -8.20 -6.18 8.61
C LYS A 22 -7.04 -5.18 8.61
N ASN A 23 -5.98 -5.49 9.36
CA ASN A 23 -4.76 -4.69 9.42
C ASN A 23 -3.53 -5.55 9.76
N LEU A 24 -3.55 -6.84 9.42
CA LEU A 24 -2.34 -7.65 9.46
C LEU A 24 -1.49 -7.36 8.22
N TYR A 25 -1.94 -7.69 7.00
CA TYR A 25 -1.25 -7.33 5.75
C TYR A 25 -2.28 -7.12 4.63
N PRO A 26 -2.43 -5.90 4.07
CA PRO A 26 -3.57 -5.56 3.21
C PRO A 26 -3.59 -6.31 1.86
N SER A 27 -2.43 -6.72 1.36
CA SER A 27 -2.26 -7.56 0.16
C SER A 27 -2.60 -9.05 0.41
N CYS A 28 -2.49 -9.53 1.66
CA CYS A 28 -2.72 -10.94 1.97
C CYS A 28 -4.22 -11.23 2.10
N GLN A 29 -4.89 -11.52 0.99
CA GLN A 29 -6.29 -11.91 0.99
C GLN A 29 -6.47 -13.28 1.70
N GLY A 30 -7.27 -13.33 2.75
CA GLY A 30 -7.56 -14.58 3.45
C GLY A 30 -8.33 -14.38 4.75
N ASN A 31 -8.70 -15.49 5.38
CA ASN A 31 -9.34 -15.49 6.70
C ASN A 31 -8.27 -15.50 7.79
N GLU A 32 -8.39 -14.64 8.80
CA GLU A 32 -7.51 -14.67 9.97
C GLU A 32 -7.66 -16.00 10.73
N ARG A 33 -6.52 -16.61 11.04
CA ARG A 33 -6.40 -17.79 11.89
C ARG A 33 -5.58 -17.44 13.12
N GLN A 34 -5.89 -18.07 14.25
CA GLN A 34 -5.19 -17.84 15.50
C GLN A 34 -4.71 -19.16 16.11
N GLY A 35 -3.56 -19.13 16.77
CA GLY A 35 -3.00 -20.26 17.50
C GLY A 35 -2.29 -19.79 18.77
N PHE A 36 -2.13 -20.69 19.75
CA PHE A 36 -1.33 -20.44 20.95
C PHE A 36 -0.41 -21.63 21.23
N ALA A 37 0.79 -21.36 21.75
CA ALA A 37 1.70 -22.38 22.22
C ALA A 37 2.51 -21.87 23.43
N GLY A 38 2.57 -22.69 24.49
CA GLY A 38 3.52 -22.52 25.58
C GLY A 38 4.95 -22.86 25.13
N ALA A 39 5.95 -22.49 25.93
CA ALA A 39 7.36 -22.72 25.65
C ALA A 39 7.68 -24.19 25.31
N GLY A 40 8.35 -24.42 24.18
CA GLY A 40 8.65 -25.74 23.63
C GLY A 40 7.46 -26.47 22.99
N GLY A 41 6.27 -25.88 23.00
CA GLY A 41 5.05 -26.46 22.42
C GLY A 41 4.81 -26.07 20.97
N GLU A 42 3.97 -26.85 20.29
CA GLU A 42 3.45 -26.56 18.95
C GLU A 42 1.92 -26.57 18.91
N THR A 43 1.36 -25.91 17.89
CA THR A 43 -0.09 -25.85 17.64
C THR A 43 -0.36 -25.79 16.14
N THR A 44 -1.42 -26.45 15.68
CA THR A 44 -1.84 -26.38 14.27
C THR A 44 -2.82 -25.23 14.09
N ILE A 45 -2.42 -24.21 13.33
CA ILE A 45 -3.21 -23.01 13.06
C ILE A 45 -4.30 -23.29 12.01
N TYR A 46 -3.97 -24.12 11.03
CA TYR A 46 -4.83 -24.47 9.91
C TYR A 46 -4.45 -25.82 9.32
N THR A 47 -5.43 -26.56 8.80
CA THR A 47 -5.24 -27.81 8.06
C THR A 47 -6.09 -27.73 6.80
N LEU A 48 -5.51 -28.08 5.65
CA LEU A 48 -6.26 -28.17 4.40
C LEU A 48 -7.30 -29.30 4.49
N PRO A 49 -8.53 -29.10 3.96
CA PRO A 49 -9.58 -30.10 4.06
C PRO A 49 -9.30 -31.35 3.23
N GLU A 50 -8.59 -31.20 2.11
CA GLU A 50 -8.27 -32.27 1.17
C GLU A 50 -6.79 -32.65 1.19
N LYS A 51 -6.48 -33.87 0.76
CA LYS A 51 -5.09 -34.34 0.59
C LYS A 51 -4.62 -33.92 -0.79
N VAL A 52 -3.59 -33.07 -0.85
CA VAL A 52 -3.05 -32.53 -2.11
C VAL A 52 -1.65 -33.05 -2.40
N ARG A 53 -1.24 -32.98 -3.67
CA ARG A 53 0.15 -33.29 -4.11
C ARG A 53 0.98 -32.03 -4.38
N ALA A 54 0.33 -30.90 -4.65
CA ALA A 54 0.98 -29.64 -4.93
C ALA A 54 0.22 -28.50 -4.24
N LEU A 55 0.98 -27.60 -3.63
CA LEU A 55 0.49 -26.40 -2.98
C LEU A 55 1.37 -25.22 -3.39
N THR A 56 0.77 -24.15 -3.90
CA THR A 56 1.46 -22.87 -4.05
C THR A 56 1.06 -21.98 -2.89
N LEU A 57 2.00 -21.66 -2.00
CA LEU A 57 1.79 -20.70 -0.92
C LEU A 57 2.09 -19.30 -1.47
N THR A 58 1.03 -18.57 -1.84
CA THR A 58 1.13 -17.26 -2.48
C THR A 58 1.40 -16.16 -1.46
N CYS A 59 0.74 -16.23 -0.29
CA CYS A 59 1.01 -15.34 0.83
C CYS A 59 0.90 -16.10 2.16
N LEU A 60 1.85 -15.84 3.07
CA LEU A 60 1.73 -16.14 4.49
C LEU A 60 2.13 -14.89 5.25
N ALA A 61 1.26 -14.38 6.12
CA ALA A 61 1.52 -13.11 6.79
C ALA A 61 0.98 -13.16 8.22
N TYR A 62 1.82 -12.87 9.22
CA TYR A 62 1.48 -13.14 10.62
C TYR A 62 2.04 -12.12 11.62
N GLU A 63 1.42 -12.09 12.79
CA GLU A 63 1.86 -11.39 13.99
C GLU A 63 2.01 -12.40 15.13
N VAL A 64 3.11 -12.31 15.90
CA VAL A 64 3.32 -13.11 17.12
C VAL A 64 3.38 -12.16 18.31
N SER A 65 2.51 -12.39 19.28
CA SER A 65 2.37 -11.59 20.51
C SER A 65 2.60 -12.45 21.75
N SER A 66 3.34 -11.95 22.74
CA SER A 66 3.39 -12.58 24.07
C SER A 66 2.03 -12.50 24.78
N LEU A 67 1.61 -13.61 25.39
CA LEU A 67 0.43 -13.66 26.24
C LEU A 67 0.80 -13.24 27.67
N MET A 68 0.72 -11.93 27.94
CA MET A 68 1.05 -11.31 29.24
C MET A 68 0.10 -11.66 30.41
N GLY A 69 -0.60 -12.79 30.34
CA GLY A 69 -1.66 -13.19 31.27
C GLY A 69 -1.17 -13.28 32.71
N GLY A 70 -1.62 -12.35 33.55
CA GLY A 70 -1.32 -12.32 34.99
C GLY A 70 -0.09 -11.49 35.40
N MET A 71 0.66 -10.91 34.47
CA MET A 71 1.79 -10.03 34.83
C MET A 71 1.32 -8.68 35.38
N LYS A 72 2.04 -8.17 36.37
CA LYS A 72 1.83 -6.82 36.92
C LYS A 72 2.42 -5.77 35.98
N LYS A 73 1.81 -4.59 35.97
CA LYS A 73 2.25 -3.44 35.17
C LYS A 73 3.70 -3.08 35.53
N GLY A 74 4.64 -3.32 34.62
CA GLY A 74 6.08 -3.07 34.80
C GLY A 74 6.96 -4.33 34.91
N GLU A 75 6.38 -5.54 34.95
CA GLU A 75 7.16 -6.78 34.84
C GLU A 75 7.67 -6.99 33.39
N LYS A 76 8.87 -7.55 33.25
CA LYS A 76 9.49 -7.81 31.94
C LYS A 76 8.81 -9.00 31.26
N ASP A 77 8.51 -8.87 29.97
CA ASP A 77 7.92 -9.94 29.17
C ASP A 77 8.81 -11.21 29.19
N PRO A 78 8.32 -12.37 29.69
CA PRO A 78 9.10 -13.60 29.80
C PRO A 78 9.49 -14.19 28.45
N CYS A 79 8.86 -13.75 27.36
CA CYS A 79 9.21 -14.10 25.99
C CYS A 79 10.28 -13.18 25.37
N HIS A 80 10.58 -12.02 25.97
CA HIS A 80 11.50 -11.05 25.38
C HIS A 80 12.90 -11.63 25.20
N VAL A 81 13.47 -11.42 24.00
CA VAL A 81 14.82 -11.86 23.63
C VAL A 81 15.75 -10.64 23.63
N PRO A 82 16.81 -10.60 24.44
CA PRO A 82 17.73 -9.48 24.47
C PRO A 82 18.30 -9.15 23.07
N HIS A 83 18.25 -7.87 22.71
CA HIS A 83 18.70 -7.31 21.43
C HIS A 83 17.98 -7.85 20.17
N GLN A 84 16.77 -8.41 20.31
CA GLN A 84 15.93 -8.81 19.18
C GLN A 84 14.51 -8.28 19.33
N THR A 85 13.87 -7.95 18.21
CA THR A 85 12.47 -7.49 18.17
C THR A 85 11.49 -8.64 17.93
N GLU A 86 11.99 -9.81 17.50
CA GLU A 86 11.21 -11.05 17.36
C GLU A 86 11.30 -11.96 18.57
N TYR A 87 10.18 -12.64 18.85
CA TYR A 87 10.13 -13.78 19.75
C TYR A 87 10.75 -15.05 19.13
N LEU A 88 11.28 -15.95 19.96
CA LEU A 88 11.76 -17.27 19.53
C LEU A 88 10.58 -18.16 19.12
N HIS A 89 10.30 -18.21 17.81
CA HIS A 89 9.26 -19.05 17.22
C HIS A 89 9.66 -19.53 15.82
N ARG A 90 9.00 -20.61 15.39
CA ARG A 90 9.11 -21.23 14.06
C ARG A 90 7.70 -21.48 13.52
N ILE A 91 7.52 -21.31 12.21
CA ILE A 91 6.26 -21.62 11.51
C ILE A 91 6.62 -22.49 10.32
N VAL A 92 5.89 -23.59 10.16
CA VAL A 92 6.12 -24.59 9.12
C VAL A 92 4.82 -24.92 8.39
N VAL A 93 4.94 -25.22 7.10
CA VAL A 93 3.96 -26.03 6.39
C VAL A 93 4.36 -27.49 6.59
N ARG A 94 3.54 -28.26 7.30
CA ARG A 94 3.75 -29.69 7.55
C ARG A 94 2.96 -30.51 6.56
N ALA A 95 3.65 -31.34 5.78
CA ALA A 95 3.04 -32.37 4.96
C ALA A 95 3.06 -33.70 5.73
N ALA A 96 1.90 -34.30 5.97
CA ALA A 96 1.75 -35.60 6.62
C ALA A 96 1.31 -36.67 5.62
N THR A 97 2.10 -37.73 5.49
CA THR A 97 1.81 -38.91 4.67
C THR A 97 1.62 -40.14 5.54
N GLU A 98 0.54 -40.87 5.32
CA GLU A 98 0.27 -42.13 6.01
C GLU A 98 0.84 -43.29 5.19
N ASP A 99 1.72 -44.08 5.80
CA ASP A 99 2.22 -45.30 5.18
C ASP A 99 1.21 -46.44 5.35
N LYS A 100 0.50 -46.75 4.26
CA LYS A 100 -0.53 -47.82 4.21
C LYS A 100 -0.01 -49.20 4.64
N ALA A 101 1.30 -49.45 4.62
CA ALA A 101 1.87 -50.74 5.02
C ALA A 101 2.12 -50.85 6.53
N THR A 102 2.43 -49.74 7.21
CA THR A 102 2.82 -49.74 8.63
C THR A 102 1.85 -49.00 9.54
N GLY A 103 0.93 -48.19 8.99
CA GLY A 103 0.06 -47.28 9.73
C GLY A 103 0.79 -46.05 10.29
N ASN A 104 2.09 -45.91 10.05
CA ASN A 104 2.87 -44.79 10.56
C ASN A 104 2.65 -43.53 9.73
N VAL A 105 2.55 -42.38 10.40
CA VAL A 105 2.45 -41.07 9.76
C VAL A 105 3.85 -40.46 9.63
N ASN A 106 4.36 -40.42 8.41
CA ASN A 106 5.60 -39.73 8.06
C ASN A 106 5.31 -38.26 7.79
N THR A 107 5.84 -37.38 8.64
CA THR A 107 5.79 -35.93 8.47
C THR A 107 7.03 -35.39 7.76
N THR A 108 6.85 -34.29 7.03
CA THR A 108 7.92 -33.45 6.47
C THR A 108 7.51 -32.00 6.69
N ASP A 109 8.33 -31.26 7.44
CA ASP A 109 8.11 -29.83 7.69
C ASP A 109 8.86 -29.00 6.64
N PHE A 110 8.21 -27.98 6.11
CA PHE A 110 8.80 -26.94 5.26
C PHE A 110 8.77 -25.63 6.03
N ASP A 111 9.94 -25.06 6.26
CA ASP A 111 10.06 -23.79 6.97
C ASP A 111 9.51 -22.67 6.09
N VAL A 112 8.66 -21.81 6.66
CA VAL A 112 7.98 -20.72 5.95
C VAL A 112 8.06 -19.39 6.70
N LYS A 113 8.90 -19.32 7.73
CA LYS A 113 9.11 -18.11 8.53
C LYS A 113 9.53 -16.90 7.67
N ASP A 114 10.25 -17.16 6.58
CA ASP A 114 10.79 -16.12 5.70
C ASP A 114 9.80 -15.65 4.61
N LEU A 115 8.59 -16.22 4.56
CA LEU A 115 7.51 -15.78 3.66
C LEU A 115 6.69 -14.61 4.22
N ALA A 116 6.72 -14.38 5.53
CA ALA A 116 5.98 -13.27 6.15
C ALA A 116 6.81 -11.99 6.18
N GLY A 117 6.45 -11.03 5.33
CA GLY A 117 7.15 -9.74 5.23
C GLY A 117 8.58 -9.83 4.68
N GLY A 118 8.94 -10.98 4.11
CA GLY A 118 10.23 -11.22 3.48
C GLY A 118 10.24 -10.89 1.99
N SER A 119 11.35 -11.22 1.34
CA SER A 119 11.50 -11.12 -0.12
C SER A 119 10.96 -12.31 -0.89
N LEU A 120 10.69 -13.43 -0.22
CA LEU A 120 10.24 -14.65 -0.88
C LEU A 120 8.72 -14.62 -1.06
N GLY A 121 8.25 -14.79 -2.30
CA GLY A 121 6.84 -14.91 -2.67
C GLY A 121 6.57 -16.20 -3.44
N ASN A 122 5.30 -16.58 -3.62
CA ASN A 122 4.85 -17.77 -4.36
C ASN A 122 5.78 -18.99 -4.20
N VAL A 123 5.78 -19.66 -3.04
CA VAL A 123 6.58 -20.89 -2.85
C VAL A 123 5.79 -22.11 -3.32
N PHE A 124 6.42 -22.88 -4.20
CA PHE A 124 5.83 -24.09 -4.78
C PHE A 124 6.28 -25.32 -3.98
N ILE A 125 5.34 -25.93 -3.27
CA ILE A 125 5.54 -27.17 -2.50
C ILE A 125 4.98 -28.33 -3.31
N ARG A 126 5.85 -29.13 -3.93
CA ARG A 126 5.50 -30.30 -4.74
C ARG A 126 5.88 -31.58 -3.99
N LEU A 127 4.91 -32.47 -3.79
CA LEU A 127 5.01 -33.64 -2.91
C LEU A 127 4.92 -34.95 -3.71
N LEU A 128 5.69 -35.95 -3.28
CA LEU A 128 5.75 -37.26 -3.96
C LEU A 128 4.47 -38.11 -3.80
N ARG A 129 3.62 -37.77 -2.84
CA ARG A 129 2.36 -38.46 -2.50
C ARG A 129 1.34 -37.43 -2.02
N GLU A 130 0.05 -37.77 -2.18
CA GLU A 130 -1.04 -37.07 -1.49
C GLU A 130 -0.76 -37.00 0.00
N SER A 131 -0.74 -35.77 0.52
CA SER A 131 -0.40 -35.48 1.90
C SER A 131 -1.49 -34.61 2.51
N THR A 132 -1.82 -34.84 3.78
CA THR A 132 -2.57 -33.84 4.55
C THR A 132 -1.61 -32.70 4.85
N ILE A 133 -1.90 -31.48 4.38
CA ILE A 133 -1.07 -30.31 4.64
C ILE A 133 -1.66 -29.48 5.78
N SER A 134 -0.83 -29.05 6.71
CA SER A 134 -1.20 -28.13 7.79
C SER A 134 -0.15 -27.03 8.00
N VAL A 135 -0.57 -25.91 8.58
CA VAL A 135 0.31 -24.83 9.03
C VAL A 135 0.45 -24.93 10.54
N VAL A 136 1.68 -25.15 11.00
CA VAL A 136 2.01 -25.40 12.41
C VAL A 136 2.88 -24.26 12.94
N PHE A 137 2.50 -23.72 14.10
CA PHE A 137 3.26 -22.75 14.86
C PHE A 137 3.94 -23.42 16.06
N MET A 138 5.23 -23.15 16.23
CA MET A 138 6.07 -23.70 17.28
C MET A 138 6.66 -22.55 18.10
N ASN A 139 6.49 -22.61 19.42
CA ASN A 139 7.11 -21.67 20.35
C ASN A 139 8.46 -22.25 20.80
N ASN A 140 9.55 -21.66 20.31
CA ASN A 140 10.92 -22.11 20.56
C ASN A 140 11.56 -21.40 21.77
N ALA A 141 10.78 -20.69 22.59
CA ALA A 141 11.29 -20.08 23.81
C ALA A 141 11.69 -21.15 24.84
N MET A 142 12.82 -20.95 25.52
CA MET A 142 13.31 -21.83 26.59
C MET A 142 12.70 -21.51 27.96
N ASN A 143 12.16 -20.30 28.15
CA ASN A 143 11.53 -19.89 29.40
C ASN A 143 10.12 -20.48 29.51
N HIS A 144 9.88 -21.39 30.46
CA HIS A 144 8.57 -22.03 30.66
C HIS A 144 7.40 -21.06 30.91
N GLN A 145 7.67 -19.82 31.34
CA GLN A 145 6.64 -18.78 31.50
C GLN A 145 6.26 -18.09 30.17
N CYS A 146 7.06 -18.27 29.11
CA CYS A 146 6.76 -17.69 27.80
C CYS A 146 5.64 -18.47 27.10
N SER A 147 4.50 -17.80 26.91
CA SER A 147 3.41 -18.28 26.06
C SER A 147 3.20 -17.30 24.90
N LEU A 148 3.26 -17.81 23.68
CA LEU A 148 3.10 -17.01 22.47
C LEU A 148 1.74 -17.30 21.83
N ARG A 149 1.08 -16.24 21.36
CA ARG A 149 -0.07 -16.30 20.46
C ARG A 149 0.35 -15.82 19.08
N ILE A 150 -0.06 -16.55 18.06
CA ILE A 150 0.06 -16.16 16.66
C ILE A 150 -1.30 -15.78 16.10
N ARG A 151 -1.34 -14.72 15.29
CA ARG A 151 -2.42 -14.37 14.37
C ARG A 151 -1.85 -14.41 12.96
N ALA A 152 -2.43 -15.19 12.07
CA ALA A 152 -1.90 -15.40 10.72
C ALA A 152 -3.02 -15.31 9.68
N VAL A 153 -2.72 -14.70 8.54
CA VAL A 153 -3.49 -14.79 7.31
C VAL A 153 -2.66 -15.57 6.30
N MET A 154 -3.30 -16.44 5.53
CA MET A 154 -2.64 -17.20 4.47
C MET A 154 -3.52 -17.24 3.22
N SER A 155 -2.87 -17.10 2.07
CA SER A 155 -3.44 -17.33 0.75
C SER A 155 -2.64 -18.42 0.07
N PHE A 156 -3.34 -19.35 -0.58
CA PHE A 156 -2.73 -20.50 -1.24
C PHE A 156 -3.58 -20.97 -2.41
N ALA A 157 -2.93 -21.56 -3.41
CA ALA A 157 -3.58 -22.24 -4.52
C ALA A 157 -3.26 -23.74 -4.47
N GLU A 158 -4.30 -24.56 -4.41
CA GLU A 158 -4.20 -26.01 -4.62
C GLU A 158 -4.07 -26.28 -6.12
N GLN A 159 -3.07 -27.07 -6.53
CA GLN A 159 -2.86 -27.42 -7.94
C GLN A 159 -3.24 -28.88 -8.18
N ALA A 160 -4.21 -29.09 -9.09
CA ALA A 160 -4.80 -30.41 -9.36
C ALA A 160 -3.94 -31.30 -10.28
N GLU A 161 -3.11 -30.71 -11.16
CA GLU A 161 -2.35 -31.45 -12.17
C GLU A 161 -0.83 -31.40 -11.95
N PRO A 162 -0.18 -32.54 -11.66
CA PRO A 162 1.25 -32.69 -11.80
C PRO A 162 1.61 -33.12 -13.24
N ALA A 163 1.97 -32.15 -14.09
CA ALA A 163 2.71 -32.46 -15.31
C ALA A 163 4.11 -32.97 -14.93
N GLN A 164 4.29 -34.28 -15.04
CA GLN A 164 5.50 -35.08 -14.72
C GLN A 164 5.95 -35.14 -13.24
N GLN A 165 6.47 -36.32 -12.87
CA GLN A 165 7.00 -36.62 -11.54
C GLN A 165 8.42 -36.05 -11.36
N GLU A 166 8.54 -34.76 -11.03
CA GLU A 166 9.84 -34.19 -10.68
C GLU A 166 10.07 -34.19 -9.14
N ARG A 167 11.18 -34.79 -8.70
CA ARG A 167 11.67 -34.72 -7.30
C ARG A 167 12.29 -33.35 -7.04
N LEU A 168 11.46 -32.32 -7.01
CA LEU A 168 11.92 -30.93 -6.91
C LEU A 168 12.23 -30.53 -5.47
N PRO A 169 13.27 -29.70 -5.25
CA PRO A 169 13.46 -29.05 -3.97
C PRO A 169 12.41 -27.97 -3.73
N VAL A 170 12.13 -27.70 -2.46
CA VAL A 170 11.30 -26.58 -2.00
C VAL A 170 12.21 -25.49 -1.45
N VAL A 171 11.95 -24.23 -1.79
CA VAL A 171 12.62 -23.09 -1.14
C VAL A 171 12.06 -22.94 0.27
N VAL A 172 12.91 -23.09 1.29
CA VAL A 172 12.50 -23.08 2.71
C VAL A 172 12.99 -21.87 3.50
N SER A 173 13.93 -21.10 2.96
CA SER A 173 14.47 -19.91 3.63
C SER A 173 15.30 -19.05 2.67
N VAL A 174 15.40 -17.76 2.98
CA VAL A 174 16.31 -16.81 2.33
C VAL A 174 17.10 -16.08 3.41
N VAL A 175 18.42 -15.96 3.23
CA VAL A 175 19.33 -15.33 4.18
C VAL A 175 20.11 -14.22 3.48
N PRO A 176 19.90 -12.93 3.82
CA PRO A 176 18.90 -12.40 4.75
C PRO A 176 17.45 -12.56 4.26
N ARG A 177 16.48 -12.58 5.19
CA ARG A 177 15.04 -12.77 4.89
C ARG A 177 14.48 -11.74 3.91
N THR A 178 15.00 -10.53 3.99
CA THR A 178 14.69 -9.45 3.07
C THR A 178 15.95 -9.13 2.29
N VAL A 179 15.81 -9.17 0.98
CA VAL A 179 16.86 -9.10 -0.03
C VAL A 179 16.92 -7.69 -0.54
N TYR A 180 18.12 -7.12 -0.52
CA TYR A 180 18.36 -5.73 -0.94
C TYR A 180 19.46 -5.66 -1.99
N VAL A 181 19.42 -4.62 -2.81
CA VAL A 181 20.52 -4.24 -3.70
C VAL A 181 21.78 -3.96 -2.87
N LYS A 182 22.83 -4.79 -2.98
CA LYS A 182 24.02 -4.64 -2.11
C LYS A 182 25.33 -5.24 -2.65
N ARG A 183 26.10 -4.48 -3.44
CA ARG A 183 27.37 -4.89 -4.12
C ARG A 183 28.46 -5.55 -3.26
N SER A 184 28.33 -5.54 -1.94
CA SER A 184 29.29 -6.11 -0.98
C SER A 184 28.85 -7.39 -0.26
N ALA A 185 27.63 -7.93 -0.49
CA ALA A 185 27.20 -9.17 0.14
C ALA A 185 26.21 -9.96 -0.72
N THR A 186 26.31 -11.28 -0.67
CA THR A 186 25.37 -12.18 -1.35
C THR A 186 24.18 -12.54 -0.47
N THR A 187 23.10 -12.97 -1.13
CA THR A 187 21.92 -13.56 -0.50
C THR A 187 21.92 -15.05 -0.79
N ALA A 188 21.79 -15.88 0.25
CA ALA A 188 21.67 -17.32 0.12
C ALA A 188 20.19 -17.74 0.13
N VAL A 189 19.80 -18.53 -0.88
CA VAL A 189 18.51 -19.22 -0.94
C VAL A 189 18.73 -20.66 -0.51
N LEU A 190 17.90 -21.14 0.42
CA LEU A 190 18.00 -22.46 1.03
C LEU A 190 16.92 -23.40 0.49
N LEU A 191 17.36 -24.58 0.06
CA LEU A 191 16.58 -25.57 -0.67
C LEU A 191 16.49 -26.85 0.16
N ARG A 192 15.28 -27.33 0.45
CA ARG A 192 15.05 -28.66 1.04
C ARG A 192 14.68 -29.64 -0.06
N TYR A 193 15.56 -30.61 -0.31
CA TYR A 193 15.35 -31.67 -1.29
C TYR A 193 14.50 -32.82 -0.70
N PRO A 194 13.78 -33.60 -1.52
CA PRO A 194 13.04 -34.76 -1.05
C PRO A 194 13.95 -35.79 -0.36
N ARG A 195 13.50 -36.42 0.73
CA ARG A 195 14.26 -37.48 1.41
C ARG A 195 14.61 -38.62 0.44
N GLY A 196 15.85 -39.09 0.51
CA GLY A 196 16.40 -40.09 -0.42
C GLY A 196 16.93 -39.50 -1.74
N THR A 197 17.09 -38.18 -1.84
CA THR A 197 17.84 -37.53 -2.93
C THR A 197 19.34 -37.70 -2.73
N ASN A 198 20.08 -38.01 -3.80
CA ASN A 198 21.54 -38.04 -3.76
C ASN A 198 22.10 -36.61 -3.74
N MET A 199 22.43 -36.09 -2.56
CA MET A 199 22.87 -34.70 -2.39
C MET A 199 24.17 -34.37 -3.13
N GLN A 200 25.04 -35.35 -3.42
CA GLN A 200 26.25 -35.12 -4.21
C GLN A 200 25.92 -34.81 -5.67
N GLU A 201 24.86 -35.42 -6.21
CA GLU A 201 24.36 -35.08 -7.54
C GLU A 201 23.52 -33.82 -7.52
N ALA A 202 22.73 -33.60 -6.48
CA ALA A 202 21.87 -32.42 -6.35
C ALA A 202 22.63 -31.09 -6.16
N GLN A 203 23.89 -31.16 -5.72
CA GLN A 203 24.79 -30.01 -5.73
C GLN A 203 25.23 -29.59 -7.14
N LEU A 204 25.10 -30.47 -8.15
CA LEU A 204 25.38 -30.17 -9.56
C LEU A 204 24.19 -29.55 -10.30
N ASP A 205 22.99 -29.54 -9.69
CA ASP A 205 21.80 -28.94 -10.29
C ASP A 205 21.94 -27.42 -10.42
N VAL A 206 21.47 -26.88 -11.54
CA VAL A 206 21.58 -25.45 -11.84
C VAL A 206 20.32 -24.73 -11.37
N VAL A 207 20.50 -23.72 -10.54
CA VAL A 207 19.40 -22.85 -10.08
C VAL A 207 19.66 -21.46 -10.65
N LYS A 208 18.63 -20.85 -11.23
CA LYS A 208 18.72 -19.54 -11.90
C LYS A 208 17.68 -18.57 -11.38
N LEU A 209 18.02 -17.29 -11.47
CA LEU A 209 17.12 -16.17 -11.32
C LEU A 209 16.72 -15.69 -12.71
N VAL A 210 15.44 -15.74 -13.03
CA VAL A 210 14.87 -15.33 -14.32
C VAL A 210 13.91 -14.17 -14.05
N ALA A 211 13.91 -13.13 -14.90
CA ALA A 211 12.99 -11.99 -14.73
C ALA A 211 11.52 -12.46 -14.70
N LEU A 212 10.67 -11.85 -13.87
CA LEU A 212 9.29 -12.30 -13.66
C LEU A 212 8.44 -12.40 -14.95
N SER A 213 8.76 -11.58 -15.95
CA SER A 213 8.12 -11.56 -17.28
C SER A 213 8.47 -12.74 -18.19
N LYS A 214 9.46 -13.57 -17.83
CA LYS A 214 9.86 -14.79 -18.55
C LYS A 214 9.50 -16.04 -17.75
N GLU A 215 9.27 -17.15 -18.43
CA GLU A 215 8.98 -18.45 -17.80
C GLU A 215 10.25 -19.29 -17.56
N CYS A 216 10.21 -20.21 -16.60
CA CYS A 216 11.31 -21.16 -16.39
C CYS A 216 11.47 -22.21 -17.50
N ALA A 217 10.48 -22.35 -18.39
CA ALA A 217 10.49 -23.36 -19.46
C ALA A 217 11.44 -23.01 -20.63
N THR A 218 11.75 -21.72 -20.85
CA THR A 218 12.42 -21.25 -22.07
C THR A 218 13.96 -21.29 -21.99
N GLY A 219 14.52 -22.50 -21.98
CA GLY A 219 15.88 -22.79 -22.43
C GLY A 219 17.05 -22.32 -21.55
N TYR A 220 18.24 -22.87 -21.83
CA TYR A 220 19.40 -22.73 -20.95
C TYR A 220 20.11 -21.36 -20.98
N VAL A 221 19.65 -20.41 -21.80
CA VAL A 221 20.39 -19.18 -22.12
C VAL A 221 19.97 -17.99 -21.25
N ASP A 222 18.70 -17.93 -20.83
CA ASP A 222 18.17 -16.81 -20.05
C ASP A 222 18.38 -16.97 -18.54
N GLY A 223 18.54 -15.82 -17.86
CA GLY A 223 18.64 -15.70 -16.41
C GLY A 223 20.05 -15.86 -15.83
N HIS A 224 20.19 -15.47 -14.57
CA HIS A 224 21.45 -15.48 -13.84
C HIS A 224 21.61 -16.78 -13.03
N ALA A 225 22.67 -17.55 -13.29
CA ALA A 225 22.97 -18.74 -12.52
C ALA A 225 23.41 -18.39 -11.09
N MET A 226 22.75 -18.98 -10.10
CA MET A 226 23.12 -18.88 -8.70
C MET A 226 24.29 -19.83 -8.38
N ARG A 227 25.21 -19.39 -7.53
CA ARG A 227 26.43 -20.15 -7.23
C ARG A 227 26.19 -21.16 -6.11
N LEU A 228 26.91 -22.27 -6.13
CA LEU A 228 26.93 -23.22 -5.02
C LEU A 228 27.77 -22.66 -3.86
N LEU A 229 27.26 -22.70 -2.63
CA LEU A 229 28.06 -22.37 -1.45
C LEU A 229 28.89 -23.58 -1.02
N SER A 230 30.15 -23.35 -0.65
CA SER A 230 31.04 -24.36 -0.08
C SER A 230 30.67 -24.77 1.35
N SER A 231 29.87 -23.96 2.05
CA SER A 231 29.31 -24.26 3.37
C SER A 231 27.90 -23.68 3.49
N LEU A 232 27.01 -24.40 4.19
CA LEU A 232 25.71 -23.85 4.56
C LEU A 232 25.92 -22.66 5.54
N PRO A 233 25.14 -21.57 5.43
CA PRO A 233 25.12 -20.53 6.46
C PRO A 233 24.66 -21.12 7.81
N SER A 234 24.88 -20.41 8.92
CA SER A 234 24.41 -20.89 10.23
C SER A 234 22.88 -20.79 10.33
N VAL A 235 22.19 -21.91 10.11
CA VAL A 235 20.72 -21.99 10.12
C VAL A 235 20.21 -22.82 11.30
N ASN A 236 20.44 -22.33 12.51
CA ASN A 236 20.09 -23.00 13.78
C ASN A 236 18.58 -23.32 13.96
N HIS A 237 17.72 -22.91 13.01
CA HIS A 237 16.28 -23.11 13.02
C HIS A 237 15.77 -24.14 11.99
N LEU A 238 16.60 -24.59 11.04
CA LEU A 238 16.23 -25.64 10.09
C LEU A 238 16.61 -27.02 10.62
N HIS A 239 15.66 -27.96 10.60
CA HIS A 239 15.93 -29.39 10.86
C HIS A 239 16.28 -30.14 9.55
N ASP A 240 16.72 -31.39 9.70
CA ASP A 240 17.14 -32.31 8.63
C ASP A 240 18.24 -31.75 7.70
N PRO A 241 19.43 -31.39 8.22
CA PRO A 241 20.51 -30.75 7.45
C PRO A 241 21.01 -31.63 6.28
N GLU A 242 20.84 -32.94 6.37
CA GLU A 242 21.18 -33.90 5.31
C GLU A 242 20.38 -33.70 4.01
N THR A 243 19.25 -32.97 4.06
CA THR A 243 18.40 -32.67 2.89
C THR A 243 18.56 -31.24 2.39
N LEU A 244 19.43 -30.43 3.00
CA LEU A 244 19.57 -29.01 2.69
C LEU A 244 20.67 -28.75 1.66
N GLY A 245 20.32 -27.98 0.63
CA GLY A 245 21.27 -27.30 -0.24
C GLY A 245 21.15 -25.79 -0.10
N ALA A 246 22.20 -25.08 -0.51
CA ALA A 246 22.17 -23.63 -0.64
C ALA A 246 22.62 -23.21 -2.04
N ARG A 247 22.13 -22.06 -2.49
CA ARG A 247 22.62 -21.32 -3.65
C ARG A 247 22.69 -19.84 -3.29
N ASP A 248 23.71 -19.11 -3.72
CA ASP A 248 23.80 -17.66 -3.49
C ASP A 248 23.84 -16.86 -4.78
N TYR A 249 23.41 -15.61 -4.66
CA TYR A 249 23.50 -14.64 -5.74
C TYR A 249 23.79 -13.25 -5.19
N TYR A 250 24.29 -12.38 -6.06
CA TYR A 250 24.55 -10.99 -5.76
C TYR A 250 23.60 -10.09 -6.58
N PHE A 251 22.66 -9.41 -5.90
CA PHE A 251 21.63 -8.57 -6.53
C PHE A 251 22.04 -7.10 -6.64
N ASP A 252 22.07 -6.56 -7.87
CA ASP A 252 22.45 -5.18 -8.20
C ASP A 252 21.33 -4.31 -8.77
N THR A 253 20.14 -4.87 -8.97
CA THR A 253 18.92 -4.15 -9.36
C THR A 253 17.72 -4.52 -8.47
N PRO A 254 16.81 -3.57 -8.16
CA PRO A 254 15.63 -3.81 -7.33
C PRO A 254 14.47 -4.40 -8.16
N GLU A 255 14.62 -5.66 -8.58
CA GLU A 255 13.68 -6.37 -9.44
C GLU A 255 13.03 -7.60 -8.76
N THR A 256 12.01 -8.17 -9.38
CA THR A 256 11.40 -9.44 -8.98
C THR A 256 11.77 -10.55 -9.96
N TYR A 257 12.25 -11.67 -9.42
CA TYR A 257 12.76 -12.81 -10.18
C TYR A 257 12.00 -14.10 -9.83
N ARG A 258 11.81 -14.98 -10.82
CA ARG A 258 11.49 -16.39 -10.61
C ARG A 258 12.78 -17.14 -10.25
N ILE A 259 12.71 -18.00 -9.25
CA ILE A 259 13.74 -18.99 -8.93
C ILE A 259 13.40 -20.25 -9.71
N CYS A 260 14.17 -20.51 -10.76
CA CYS A 260 14.03 -21.65 -11.66
C CYS A 260 15.07 -22.73 -11.33
N TYR A 261 14.61 -23.96 -11.16
CA TYR A 261 15.45 -25.14 -10.91
C TYR A 261 15.58 -26.00 -12.18
N TYR A 262 16.80 -26.35 -12.53
CA TYR A 262 17.15 -27.23 -13.64
C TYR A 262 17.91 -28.43 -13.09
N GLY A 263 17.25 -29.58 -13.04
CA GLY A 263 17.90 -30.84 -12.67
C GLY A 263 19.01 -31.21 -13.65
N LYS A 264 20.02 -31.94 -13.19
CA LYS A 264 21.17 -32.43 -13.97
C LYS A 264 20.76 -33.01 -15.33
N GLY A 265 21.05 -32.28 -16.40
CA GLY A 265 20.77 -32.68 -17.79
C GLY A 265 19.39 -32.28 -18.34
N ASN A 266 18.50 -31.72 -17.53
CA ASN A 266 17.20 -31.21 -17.99
C ASN A 266 17.37 -29.86 -18.71
N GLN A 267 16.69 -29.68 -19.83
CA GLN A 267 16.69 -28.42 -20.60
C GLN A 267 15.55 -27.46 -20.20
N THR A 268 14.47 -28.01 -19.65
CA THR A 268 13.32 -27.27 -19.10
C THR A 268 13.52 -27.02 -17.61
N GLY A 269 13.31 -25.78 -17.16
CA GLY A 269 13.36 -25.41 -15.75
C GLY A 269 11.99 -25.45 -15.10
N SER A 270 11.94 -25.91 -13.85
CA SER A 270 10.75 -25.84 -12.99
C SER A 270 10.83 -24.63 -12.06
N GLU A 271 9.78 -23.82 -12.01
CA GLU A 271 9.66 -22.74 -11.02
C GLU A 271 9.48 -23.32 -9.60
N ILE A 272 10.29 -22.85 -8.64
CA ILE A 272 10.26 -23.32 -7.24
C ILE A 272 9.95 -22.20 -6.23
N ALA A 273 10.19 -20.94 -6.57
CA ALA A 273 9.69 -19.76 -5.84
C ALA A 273 9.79 -18.48 -6.67
N VAL A 274 9.22 -17.38 -6.17
CA VAL A 274 9.49 -16.00 -6.64
C VAL A 274 10.27 -15.24 -5.56
N ILE A 275 11.16 -14.33 -5.94
CA ILE A 275 11.96 -13.51 -5.02
C ILE A 275 12.00 -12.04 -5.46
N ARG A 276 11.62 -11.13 -4.57
CA ARG A 276 11.61 -9.68 -4.76
C ARG A 276 12.83 -9.04 -4.10
N VAL A 277 13.59 -8.27 -4.88
CA VAL A 277 14.69 -7.44 -4.38
C VAL A 277 14.17 -6.03 -4.08
N PHE A 278 14.60 -5.48 -2.95
CA PHE A 278 14.25 -4.13 -2.54
C PHE A 278 15.45 -3.18 -2.67
N ASP A 279 15.19 -1.92 -3.00
CA ASP A 279 16.25 -0.93 -3.21
C ASP A 279 16.86 -0.43 -1.88
N GLY A 280 16.05 -0.36 -0.83
CA GLY A 280 16.42 0.16 0.49
C GLY A 280 15.95 -0.71 1.66
N ASN A 281 16.59 -0.51 2.82
CA ASN A 281 16.30 -1.18 4.10
C ASN A 281 16.12 -0.09 5.17
N PRO A 282 14.96 0.01 5.86
CA PRO A 282 13.82 -0.89 5.83
C PRO A 282 13.08 -0.90 4.49
N THR A 283 12.36 -1.99 4.30
CA THR A 283 11.74 -2.45 3.07
C THR A 283 10.45 -1.71 2.72
N TYR A 284 9.61 -1.53 3.75
CA TYR A 284 8.29 -0.94 3.68
C TYR A 284 7.85 -0.56 5.10
N TYR A 285 6.79 0.23 5.19
CA TYR A 285 6.15 0.56 6.47
C TYR A 285 4.66 0.16 6.51
N GLN A 286 4.13 0.10 7.72
CA GLN A 286 2.71 -0.10 7.98
C GLN A 286 2.27 0.77 9.16
N MET A 287 1.13 1.44 9.04
CA MET A 287 0.48 2.06 10.19
C MET A 287 -0.17 0.98 11.07
N ILE A 288 0.20 0.92 12.35
CA ILE A 288 -0.31 -0.10 13.30
C ILE A 288 -1.28 0.47 14.34
N SER A 289 -1.34 1.81 14.47
CA SER A 289 -2.26 2.52 15.35
C SER A 289 -2.52 3.94 14.83
N GLY A 290 -3.56 4.61 15.34
CA GLY A 290 -3.89 6.01 15.01
C GLY A 290 -4.60 6.23 13.66
N GLN A 291 -4.96 5.15 12.96
CA GLN A 291 -5.84 5.20 11.78
C GLN A 291 -7.31 4.95 12.15
N ASP A 292 -8.22 5.52 11.36
CA ASP A 292 -9.63 5.13 11.35
C ASP A 292 -9.93 3.93 10.44
N GLU A 293 -11.20 3.53 10.38
CA GLU A 293 -11.72 2.46 9.52
C GLU A 293 -11.51 2.70 8.01
N GLN A 294 -11.14 3.92 7.61
CA GLN A 294 -10.81 4.30 6.23
C GLN A 294 -9.28 4.50 6.02
N GLY A 295 -8.45 4.13 7.00
CA GLY A 295 -6.99 4.23 6.93
C GLY A 295 -6.44 5.65 7.09
N ARG A 296 -7.27 6.64 7.45
CA ARG A 296 -6.84 8.04 7.60
C ARG A 296 -6.24 8.26 8.97
N VAL A 297 -5.15 9.05 9.04
CA VAL A 297 -4.59 9.54 10.30
C VAL A 297 -5.01 11.00 10.51
N PHE A 298 -5.41 11.34 11.74
CA PHE A 298 -5.85 12.70 12.09
C PHE A 298 -4.74 13.52 12.73
N VAL A 299 -4.72 14.82 12.41
CA VAL A 299 -3.90 15.82 13.10
C VAL A 299 -4.29 15.85 14.58
N GLY A 300 -3.28 15.89 15.47
CA GLY A 300 -3.45 15.87 16.91
C GLY A 300 -3.72 14.49 17.52
N ALA A 301 -3.94 13.45 16.71
CA ALA A 301 -4.01 12.07 17.19
C ALA A 301 -2.60 11.44 17.25
N GLU A 302 -2.40 10.57 18.24
CA GLU A 302 -1.22 9.70 18.31
C GLU A 302 -1.38 8.55 17.32
N ALA A 303 -0.34 8.33 16.50
CA ALA A 303 -0.27 7.24 15.55
C ALA A 303 1.12 6.60 15.58
N THR A 304 1.16 5.29 15.32
CA THR A 304 2.41 4.52 15.28
C THR A 304 2.57 3.88 13.92
N VAL A 305 3.71 4.15 13.29
CA VAL A 305 4.18 3.43 12.11
C VAL A 305 5.17 2.35 12.53
N LYS A 306 5.11 1.19 11.86
CA LYS A 306 6.05 0.07 11.99
C LYS A 306 6.80 -0.09 10.68
N PHE A 307 8.11 0.12 10.71
CA PHE A 307 8.99 -0.16 9.59
C PHE A 307 9.43 -1.62 9.65
N TYR A 308 9.40 -2.34 8.53
CA TYR A 308 9.87 -3.72 8.43
C TYR A 308 11.18 -3.77 7.65
N GLY A 309 12.16 -4.54 8.12
CA GLY A 309 13.49 -4.59 7.52
C GLY A 309 14.39 -5.64 8.17
N TYR A 310 15.71 -5.44 8.10
CA TYR A 310 16.67 -6.41 8.66
C TYR A 310 17.95 -5.73 9.17
N ASN A 311 18.48 -6.16 10.32
CA ASN A 311 19.60 -5.49 11.01
C ASN A 311 19.31 -4.01 11.29
N LEU A 312 18.10 -3.66 11.72
CA LEU A 312 17.77 -2.30 12.10
C LEU A 312 18.48 -1.94 13.43
N ASP A 313 18.67 -0.65 13.69
CA ASP A 313 19.34 -0.12 14.89
C ASP A 313 18.37 0.78 15.66
N THR A 314 17.63 0.23 16.63
CA THR A 314 16.63 0.96 17.45
C THR A 314 17.23 1.62 18.69
N ARG A 315 18.56 1.67 18.81
CA ARG A 315 19.21 2.40 19.91
C ARG A 315 19.12 3.91 19.67
N PRO A 316 19.24 4.74 20.71
CA PRO A 316 19.43 6.18 20.57
C PRO A 316 20.61 6.51 19.64
N ASP A 317 20.40 7.46 18.73
CA ASP A 317 21.31 7.83 17.62
C ASP A 317 21.67 6.67 16.67
N GLY A 318 20.84 5.62 16.64
CA GLY A 318 20.86 4.54 15.66
C GLY A 318 20.21 4.96 14.34
N ASP A 319 19.23 4.18 13.91
CA ASP A 319 18.40 4.49 12.75
C ASP A 319 17.37 5.58 13.08
N ARG A 320 16.88 6.27 12.04
CA ARG A 320 16.11 7.51 12.15
C ARG A 320 14.96 7.56 11.17
N ALA A 321 13.89 8.27 11.54
CA ALA A 321 12.73 8.50 10.70
C ALA A 321 12.31 9.97 10.69
N LYS A 322 11.76 10.45 9.57
CA LYS A 322 11.13 11.78 9.45
C LYS A 322 9.99 11.73 8.42
N PHE A 323 9.05 12.65 8.56
CA PHE A 323 8.14 13.01 7.46
C PHE A 323 8.81 14.02 6.54
N VAL A 324 8.48 13.97 5.26
CA VAL A 324 8.83 14.97 4.25
C VAL A 324 7.55 15.26 3.45
N ASN A 325 7.39 16.47 2.89
CA ASN A 325 6.22 16.76 2.07
C ASN A 325 6.27 15.90 0.78
N ASP A 326 5.12 15.46 0.27
CA ASP A 326 5.06 14.49 -0.84
C ASP A 326 5.86 14.90 -2.11
N ALA A 327 5.92 16.21 -2.39
CA ALA A 327 6.65 16.77 -3.53
C ALA A 327 8.16 16.98 -3.29
N GLU A 328 8.69 16.70 -2.09
CA GLU A 328 10.09 16.93 -1.73
C GLU A 328 10.91 15.63 -1.60
N ASP A 329 12.23 15.72 -1.79
CA ASP A 329 13.16 14.58 -1.73
C ASP A 329 13.59 14.26 -0.29
N CYS A 330 13.44 12.99 0.12
CA CYS A 330 13.92 12.46 1.40
C CYS A 330 15.39 12.80 1.72
N ALA A 331 16.28 12.84 0.72
CA ALA A 331 17.70 13.12 0.86
C ALA A 331 17.99 14.51 1.44
N THR A 332 17.25 15.53 1.00
CA THR A 332 17.57 16.95 1.23
C THR A 332 16.54 17.69 2.07
N ALA A 333 15.29 17.26 2.06
CA ALA A 333 14.20 17.95 2.74
C ALA A 333 14.28 17.89 4.28
N LYS A 334 13.67 18.88 4.93
CA LYS A 334 13.57 18.96 6.39
C LYS A 334 12.36 18.16 6.91
N PRO A 335 12.33 17.77 8.19
CA PRO A 335 11.16 17.13 8.79
C PRO A 335 9.87 17.97 8.64
N ALA A 336 8.81 17.34 8.13
CA ALA A 336 7.51 17.92 7.82
C ALA A 336 6.41 17.49 8.80
N GLY A 337 5.15 17.86 8.52
CA GLY A 337 3.99 17.49 9.36
C GLY A 337 3.96 18.09 10.77
N GLY A 338 4.94 18.95 11.11
CA GLY A 338 5.20 19.41 12.48
C GLY A 338 5.71 18.29 13.41
N VAL A 339 6.26 17.21 12.84
CA VAL A 339 6.92 16.13 13.55
C VAL A 339 8.43 16.27 13.35
N ALA A 340 9.20 16.23 14.43
CA ALA A 340 10.65 16.28 14.35
C ALA A 340 11.25 14.98 13.78
N GLU A 341 12.51 15.04 13.35
CA GLU A 341 13.31 13.83 13.11
C GLU A 341 13.36 12.99 14.39
N ALA A 342 12.98 11.72 14.29
CA ALA A 342 13.12 10.76 15.38
C ALA A 342 14.53 10.15 15.33
N THR A 343 15.27 10.30 16.43
CA THR A 343 16.62 9.76 16.66
C THR A 343 16.63 8.57 17.61
N ASP A 344 15.45 8.17 18.09
CA ASP A 344 15.20 7.08 19.02
C ASP A 344 13.91 6.39 18.55
N LEU A 345 14.05 5.16 18.04
CA LEU A 345 12.95 4.40 17.44
C LEU A 345 12.61 3.22 18.36
N GLY A 346 11.34 3.02 18.65
CA GLY A 346 10.87 1.87 19.43
C GLY A 346 11.07 0.53 18.71
N PRO A 347 10.75 -0.60 19.35
CA PRO A 347 10.12 -0.72 20.68
C PRO A 347 11.11 -0.59 21.86
N GLY A 348 12.40 -0.37 21.61
CA GLY A 348 13.47 -0.18 22.59
C GLY A 348 14.83 -0.59 22.03
N ASP A 349 15.91 -0.38 22.81
CA ASP A 349 17.33 -0.46 22.44
C ASP A 349 17.82 -1.83 21.90
N SER A 350 17.46 -2.15 20.66
CA SER A 350 17.83 -3.39 19.95
C SER A 350 18.74 -3.07 18.76
N TYR A 351 19.57 -4.05 18.38
CA TYR A 351 20.47 -3.94 17.24
C TYR A 351 20.90 -5.32 16.76
N GLY A 352 21.00 -5.49 15.44
CA GLY A 352 21.64 -6.64 14.81
C GLY A 352 20.67 -7.68 14.25
N PRO A 353 21.11 -8.95 14.04
CA PRO A 353 20.48 -9.89 13.10
C PRO A 353 19.10 -10.44 13.49
N GLY A 354 18.55 -10.03 14.64
CA GLY A 354 17.17 -10.30 15.06
C GLY A 354 16.30 -9.05 15.22
N THR A 355 16.79 -7.87 14.80
CA THR A 355 16.01 -6.62 14.77
C THR A 355 15.40 -6.46 13.37
N THR A 356 14.13 -6.88 13.24
CA THR A 356 13.41 -6.98 11.95
C THR A 356 12.29 -5.94 11.77
N TYR A 357 12.00 -5.16 12.80
CA TYR A 357 11.15 -3.99 12.69
C TYR A 357 11.57 -2.89 13.66
N THR A 358 11.20 -1.65 13.35
CA THR A 358 11.24 -0.52 14.29
C THR A 358 9.86 0.12 14.38
N LEU A 359 9.57 0.76 15.50
CA LEU A 359 8.32 1.49 15.74
C LEU A 359 8.62 2.97 15.86
N TRP A 360 7.84 3.79 15.17
CA TRP A 360 7.88 5.24 15.35
C TRP A 360 6.48 5.74 15.69
N THR A 361 6.30 6.17 16.94
CA THR A 361 5.09 6.84 17.42
C THR A 361 5.25 8.35 17.30
N TRP A 362 4.23 9.01 16.79
CA TRP A 362 4.22 10.45 16.54
C TRP A 362 2.82 11.04 16.68
N VAL A 363 2.76 12.37 16.78
CA VAL A 363 1.51 13.15 16.71
C VAL A 363 1.69 14.18 15.61
N LEU A 364 0.95 14.02 14.52
CA LEU A 364 0.98 14.95 13.39
C LEU A 364 0.37 16.28 13.83
N ARG A 365 1.06 17.40 13.59
CA ARG A 365 0.58 18.75 13.95
C ARG A 365 -0.01 19.52 12.77
N ASN A 366 0.44 19.19 11.55
CA ASN A 366 0.01 19.86 10.33
C ASN A 366 -0.63 18.85 9.38
N ALA A 367 -1.79 19.16 8.80
CA ALA A 367 -2.38 18.35 7.74
C ALA A 367 -1.59 18.51 6.43
N GLY A 368 -1.56 17.46 5.61
CA GLY A 368 -0.88 17.45 4.30
C GLY A 368 -0.73 16.04 3.75
N ALA A 369 -0.11 15.95 2.57
CA ALA A 369 0.42 14.70 2.04
C ALA A 369 1.91 14.61 2.38
N PHE A 370 2.33 13.50 3.00
CA PHE A 370 3.69 13.32 3.48
C PHE A 370 4.24 11.95 3.09
N LYS A 371 5.50 11.93 2.67
CA LYS A 371 6.31 10.73 2.52
C LYS A 371 7.01 10.37 3.82
N LEU A 372 7.25 9.08 4.00
CA LEU A 372 7.98 8.51 5.13
C LEU A 372 9.41 8.23 4.71
N CYS A 373 10.34 9.00 5.26
CA CYS A 373 11.77 8.87 5.01
C CYS A 373 12.44 8.18 6.18
N TYR A 374 13.32 7.22 5.89
CA TYR A 374 14.12 6.52 6.87
C TYR A 374 15.61 6.69 6.56
N LYS A 375 16.44 6.72 7.59
CA LYS A 375 17.89 6.76 7.45
C LYS A 375 18.52 5.82 8.46
N ARG A 376 19.33 4.90 7.97
CA ARG A 376 20.15 4.05 8.85
C ARG A 376 21.28 4.85 9.48
N ARG A 377 21.79 4.42 10.63
CA ARG A 377 22.81 5.15 11.42
C ARG A 377 23.94 5.85 10.63
N ASN A 378 24.47 5.17 9.60
CA ASN A 378 25.50 5.70 8.68
C ASN A 378 25.06 5.64 7.20
N GLY A 379 23.75 5.58 6.93
CA GLY A 379 23.18 5.53 5.58
C GLY A 379 22.82 6.91 5.02
N VAL A 380 22.25 6.91 3.82
CA VAL A 380 21.50 8.06 3.27
C VAL A 380 20.05 8.01 3.76
N TRP A 381 19.32 9.11 3.58
CA TRP A 381 17.85 9.06 3.68
C TRP A 381 17.29 8.38 2.43
N THR A 382 16.34 7.48 2.63
CA THR A 382 15.57 6.81 1.58
C THR A 382 14.08 6.97 1.86
N GLU A 383 13.28 7.14 0.81
CA GLU A 383 11.84 6.95 0.90
C GLU A 383 11.56 5.48 1.23
N VAL A 384 10.57 5.23 2.10
CA VAL A 384 10.10 3.88 2.43
C VAL A 384 8.66 3.77 1.96
N PRO A 385 8.30 2.83 1.07
CA PRO A 385 6.93 2.68 0.58
C PRO A 385 5.98 2.12 1.66
N SER A 386 4.68 2.37 1.50
CA SER A 386 3.67 1.67 2.30
C SER A 386 3.55 0.22 1.84
N ILE A 387 3.23 -0.70 2.75
CA ILE A 387 2.97 -2.12 2.41
C ILE A 387 1.86 -2.30 1.37
N THR A 388 0.96 -1.32 1.22
CA THR A 388 -0.06 -1.27 0.15
C THR A 388 0.52 -1.17 -1.25
N ASP A 389 1.72 -0.61 -1.39
CA ASP A 389 2.35 -0.25 -2.66
C ASP A 389 3.36 -1.33 -3.09
N VAL A 390 3.43 -2.41 -2.30
CA VAL A 390 4.43 -3.48 -2.34
C VAL A 390 3.76 -4.83 -2.69
N ASP A 391 2.54 -4.81 -3.23
CA ASP A 391 1.84 -6.02 -3.67
C ASP A 391 2.56 -6.68 -4.88
N PRO A 392 2.87 -7.99 -4.85
CA PRO A 392 3.47 -8.69 -5.99
C PRO A 392 2.64 -8.62 -7.27
N ASP A 393 1.30 -8.49 -7.18
CA ASP A 393 0.43 -8.40 -8.37
C ASP A 393 0.48 -6.99 -9.03
N THR A 394 0.98 -5.97 -8.32
CA THR A 394 1.17 -4.61 -8.84
C THR A 394 2.55 -4.37 -9.48
N ALA A 395 3.14 -5.40 -10.09
CA ALA A 395 4.27 -5.22 -11.01
C ALA A 395 3.81 -4.59 -12.34
N SER A 396 3.42 -3.31 -12.31
CA SER A 396 3.09 -2.51 -13.50
C SER A 396 3.62 -1.08 -13.40
N THR A 397 4.49 -0.74 -14.36
CA THR A 397 4.91 0.61 -14.75
C THR A 397 5.53 1.53 -13.68
N THR A 398 6.76 1.19 -13.24
CA THR A 398 7.78 2.22 -13.02
C THR A 398 8.37 2.66 -14.35
N THR A 399 7.73 3.63 -15.01
CA THR A 399 8.38 4.33 -16.14
C THR A 399 9.33 5.39 -15.59
N SER A 400 10.60 5.30 -15.98
CA SER A 400 11.66 6.23 -15.61
C SER A 400 11.33 7.70 -15.96
N GLY A 401 11.55 8.63 -15.03
CA GLY A 401 11.43 10.07 -15.29
C GLY A 401 11.22 10.91 -14.02
N ALA A 402 12.31 11.26 -13.33
CA ALA A 402 12.26 12.14 -12.15
C ALA A 402 13.17 13.37 -12.34
N THR A 403 12.62 14.58 -12.18
CA THR A 403 13.39 15.79 -11.82
C THR A 403 12.52 16.90 -11.22
N GLU A 404 12.97 17.44 -10.08
CA GLU A 404 12.61 18.70 -9.38
C GLU A 404 11.20 18.93 -8.76
N PRO A 405 11.12 19.64 -7.61
CA PRO A 405 9.87 19.99 -6.93
C PRO A 405 9.17 21.20 -7.59
N LYS A 406 7.84 21.12 -7.75
CA LYS A 406 7.01 22.16 -8.38
C LYS A 406 7.16 23.54 -7.72
N HIS A 407 7.64 24.53 -8.49
CA HIS A 407 7.62 25.94 -8.10
C HIS A 407 6.18 26.47 -8.12
N ILE A 408 5.73 27.13 -7.04
CA ILE A 408 4.40 27.76 -7.00
C ILE A 408 4.50 29.13 -7.69
N PRO A 409 3.84 29.33 -8.85
CA PRO A 409 3.92 30.57 -9.63
C PRO A 409 3.28 31.76 -8.89
N ARG A 410 3.81 32.96 -9.11
CA ARG A 410 3.19 34.19 -8.62
C ARG A 410 2.04 34.62 -9.53
N PRO A 411 0.80 34.76 -9.01
CA PRO A 411 -0.34 35.24 -9.77
C PRO A 411 -0.12 36.67 -10.26
N THR A 412 -0.29 36.86 -11.57
CA THR A 412 -0.29 38.17 -12.23
C THR A 412 -1.69 38.50 -12.75
N ASP A 413 -2.01 39.79 -12.83
CA ASP A 413 -3.28 40.23 -13.42
C ASP A 413 -3.32 39.82 -14.90
N PRO A 414 -4.38 39.12 -15.36
CA PRO A 414 -4.37 38.51 -16.70
C PRO A 414 -4.29 39.53 -17.84
N VAL A 415 -4.67 40.79 -17.60
CA VAL A 415 -4.74 41.88 -18.58
C VAL A 415 -3.53 42.83 -18.48
N THR A 416 -3.11 43.18 -17.26
CA THR A 416 -2.06 44.18 -17.01
C THR A 416 -0.71 43.58 -16.64
N LYS A 417 -0.64 42.26 -16.44
CA LYS A 417 0.54 41.46 -16.05
C LYS A 417 1.24 41.88 -14.75
N ALA A 418 0.68 42.83 -14.00
CA ALA A 418 1.19 43.25 -12.70
C ALA A 418 1.08 42.11 -11.67
N GLU A 419 2.06 41.99 -10.77
CA GLU A 419 2.01 41.01 -9.67
C GLU A 419 0.81 41.27 -8.76
N CYS A 420 0.04 40.22 -8.47
CA CYS A 420 -1.13 40.29 -7.62
C CYS A 420 -0.86 39.82 -6.19
N PRO A 421 -1.67 40.27 -5.22
CA PRO A 421 -1.57 39.78 -3.84
C PRO A 421 -1.78 38.27 -3.78
N MET A 422 -0.85 37.59 -3.11
CA MET A 422 -0.97 36.17 -2.79
C MET A 422 -1.82 35.94 -1.54
N ALA A 423 -2.37 34.75 -1.40
CA ALA A 423 -2.93 34.25 -0.16
C ALA A 423 -1.86 34.35 0.95
N SER A 424 -2.20 34.97 2.09
CA SER A 424 -1.24 35.12 3.19
C SER A 424 -0.88 33.76 3.79
N THR A 425 0.32 33.25 3.50
CA THR A 425 0.91 32.07 4.15
C THR A 425 1.26 32.38 5.59
N ARG A 426 0.27 32.27 6.48
CA ARG A 426 0.52 32.24 7.92
C ARG A 426 0.90 30.80 8.31
N PRO A 427 2.03 30.55 8.99
CA PRO A 427 2.46 29.18 9.35
C PRO A 427 1.43 28.39 10.18
N ASP A 428 0.54 29.12 10.86
CA ASP A 428 -0.60 28.65 11.67
C ASP A 428 -1.87 28.31 10.86
N ALA A 429 -1.91 28.62 9.56
CA ALA A 429 -3.02 28.30 8.66
C ALA A 429 -2.48 27.95 7.23
N PRO A 430 -1.99 26.72 7.00
CA PRO A 430 -1.54 26.30 5.67
C PRO A 430 -2.70 26.32 4.67
N TRP A 431 -2.40 26.58 3.39
CA TRP A 431 -3.41 26.59 2.34
C TRP A 431 -4.10 25.22 2.23
N ILE A 432 -5.42 25.22 2.31
CA ILE A 432 -6.24 24.00 2.22
C ILE A 432 -6.67 23.86 0.77
N SER A 433 -6.36 22.74 0.13
CA SER A 433 -6.94 22.43 -1.19
C SER A 433 -8.44 22.12 -1.04
N TYR A 434 -9.26 22.80 -1.85
CA TYR A 434 -10.70 22.60 -1.95
C TYR A 434 -11.06 22.09 -3.36
N LYS A 435 -12.16 21.34 -3.48
CA LYS A 435 -12.64 20.85 -4.78
C LYS A 435 -13.41 21.92 -5.55
N SER A 436 -14.02 22.86 -4.83
CA SER A 436 -14.67 24.06 -5.37
C SER A 436 -14.79 25.13 -4.29
N LEU A 437 -14.98 26.39 -4.71
CA LEU A 437 -15.39 27.50 -3.86
C LEU A 437 -16.89 27.71 -4.01
N LYS A 438 -17.61 27.75 -2.90
CA LYS A 438 -19.04 28.05 -2.82
C LYS A 438 -19.21 29.55 -2.55
N PHE A 439 -19.71 30.29 -3.53
CA PHE A 439 -20.09 31.70 -3.43
C PHE A 439 -21.59 31.82 -3.18
N THR A 440 -21.99 32.53 -2.13
CA THR A 440 -23.40 32.92 -1.91
C THR A 440 -23.53 34.39 -2.29
N PHE A 441 -24.54 34.75 -3.08
CA PHE A 441 -24.77 36.12 -3.55
C PHE A 441 -25.88 36.80 -2.73
N ASN A 442 -25.88 38.14 -2.68
CA ASN A 442 -26.98 38.89 -2.06
C ASN A 442 -28.25 38.88 -2.93
N ASP A 443 -28.08 38.81 -4.25
CA ASP A 443 -29.16 38.82 -5.23
C ASP A 443 -29.63 37.41 -5.62
N THR A 444 -30.83 37.35 -6.20
CA THR A 444 -31.45 36.11 -6.72
C THR A 444 -31.07 35.79 -8.17
N ARG A 445 -30.16 36.59 -8.78
CA ARG A 445 -29.66 36.40 -10.15
C ARG A 445 -28.18 36.80 -10.26
N LEU A 446 -27.35 35.93 -10.83
CA LEU A 446 -25.93 36.21 -11.09
C LEU A 446 -25.75 37.38 -12.09
N PRO A 447 -24.78 38.29 -11.86
CA PRO A 447 -24.40 39.32 -12.83
C PRO A 447 -23.90 38.71 -14.15
N LYS A 448 -24.24 39.32 -15.28
CA LYS A 448 -23.86 38.79 -16.61
C LYS A 448 -22.35 38.75 -16.85
N ASP A 449 -21.62 39.73 -16.32
CA ASP A 449 -20.16 39.84 -16.44
C ASP A 449 -19.40 39.20 -15.27
N LEU A 450 -20.07 38.41 -14.42
CA LEU A 450 -19.52 37.88 -13.17
C LEU A 450 -18.15 37.21 -13.35
N LEU A 451 -18.01 36.26 -14.29
CA LEU A 451 -16.73 35.55 -14.49
C LEU A 451 -15.59 36.45 -14.97
N LYS A 452 -15.89 37.52 -15.74
CA LYS A 452 -14.90 38.52 -16.13
C LYS A 452 -14.46 39.34 -14.91
N ALA A 453 -15.42 39.75 -14.08
CA ALA A 453 -15.16 40.49 -12.85
C ALA A 453 -14.37 39.66 -11.82
N LEU A 454 -14.69 38.37 -11.63
CA LEU A 454 -13.94 37.46 -10.75
C LEU A 454 -12.52 37.20 -11.28
N SER A 455 -12.37 36.98 -12.59
CA SER A 455 -11.07 36.78 -13.25
C SER A 455 -10.11 37.95 -13.00
N GLN A 456 -10.59 39.19 -13.22
CA GLN A 456 -9.82 40.39 -12.95
C GLN A 456 -9.61 40.62 -11.45
N ARG A 457 -10.64 40.43 -10.61
CA ARG A 457 -10.55 40.78 -9.18
C ARG A 457 -9.72 39.82 -8.34
N PHE A 458 -9.57 38.57 -8.79
CA PHE A 458 -8.76 37.55 -8.11
C PHE A 458 -7.49 37.17 -8.87
N CYS A 459 -7.19 37.82 -9.99
CA CYS A 459 -6.05 37.52 -10.86
C CYS A 459 -5.98 36.03 -11.24
N ILE A 460 -7.07 35.54 -11.83
CA ILE A 460 -7.16 34.18 -12.36
C ILE A 460 -7.56 34.29 -13.83
N PRO A 461 -6.82 33.70 -14.78
CA PRO A 461 -7.22 33.67 -16.19
C PRO A 461 -8.63 33.10 -16.32
N ARG A 462 -9.50 33.71 -17.14
CA ARG A 462 -10.89 33.25 -17.28
C ARG A 462 -10.99 31.79 -17.74
N ALA A 463 -10.01 31.30 -18.49
CA ALA A 463 -9.91 29.89 -18.92
C ALA A 463 -9.74 28.91 -17.73
N ALA A 464 -9.11 29.32 -16.64
CA ALA A 464 -8.94 28.52 -15.42
C ALA A 464 -10.15 28.59 -14.46
N LEU A 465 -11.28 29.20 -14.86
CA LEU A 465 -12.49 29.33 -14.05
C LEU A 465 -13.65 28.48 -14.60
N ALA A 466 -13.99 27.40 -13.89
CA ALA A 466 -15.09 26.50 -14.24
C ALA A 466 -16.24 26.63 -13.23
N VAL A 467 -17.42 27.09 -13.68
CA VAL A 467 -18.64 27.04 -12.86
C VAL A 467 -19.17 25.62 -12.86
N THR A 468 -19.10 24.93 -11.72
CA THR A 468 -19.46 23.52 -11.60
C THR A 468 -20.91 23.29 -11.20
N HIS A 469 -21.52 24.23 -10.45
CA HIS A 469 -22.93 24.15 -10.08
C HIS A 469 -23.53 25.51 -9.70
N VAL A 470 -24.84 25.70 -9.89
CA VAL A 470 -25.58 26.88 -9.41
C VAL A 470 -26.92 26.42 -8.81
N THR A 471 -27.23 26.86 -7.60
CA THR A 471 -28.42 26.48 -6.80
C THR A 471 -28.94 27.66 -5.98
N HIS A 472 -29.95 27.48 -5.15
CA HIS A 472 -30.34 28.47 -4.13
C HIS A 472 -30.07 27.96 -2.70
N ASP A 473 -29.99 28.90 -1.75
CA ASP A 473 -29.95 28.60 -0.31
C ASP A 473 -31.35 28.59 0.34
N ALA A 474 -31.42 28.32 1.65
CA ALA A 474 -32.67 28.24 2.40
C ALA A 474 -33.42 29.57 2.60
N ASP A 475 -32.79 30.68 2.23
CA ASP A 475 -33.35 32.03 2.21
C ASP A 475 -33.65 32.49 0.76
N GLY A 476 -33.42 31.64 -0.25
CA GLY A 476 -33.71 31.90 -1.67
C GLY A 476 -32.63 32.69 -2.41
N ARG A 477 -31.45 32.87 -1.82
CA ARG A 477 -30.31 33.55 -2.47
C ARG A 477 -29.58 32.60 -3.41
N GLN A 478 -28.95 33.14 -4.45
CA GLN A 478 -28.24 32.30 -5.41
C GLN A 478 -26.86 31.87 -4.87
N VAL A 479 -26.52 30.59 -5.06
CA VAL A 479 -25.27 29.96 -4.65
C VAL A 479 -24.59 29.36 -5.87
N MET A 480 -23.32 29.69 -6.10
CA MET A 480 -22.49 29.19 -7.20
C MET A 480 -21.29 28.42 -6.66
N TYR A 481 -21.04 27.24 -7.20
CA TYR A 481 -19.81 26.49 -6.99
C TYR A 481 -18.87 26.73 -8.18
N LEU A 482 -17.66 27.17 -7.89
CA LEU A 482 -16.63 27.52 -8.85
C LEU A 482 -15.38 26.70 -8.56
N SER A 483 -14.94 25.89 -9.52
CA SER A 483 -13.63 25.26 -9.48
C SER A 483 -12.63 26.14 -10.22
N ILE A 484 -11.42 26.20 -9.67
CA ILE A 484 -10.26 26.86 -10.26
C ILE A 484 -9.34 25.74 -10.74
N LEU A 485 -8.82 25.86 -11.95
CA LEU A 485 -8.02 24.84 -12.65
C LEU A 485 -6.82 25.53 -13.31
N CYS A 486 -5.90 26.05 -12.49
CA CYS A 486 -4.69 26.72 -12.97
C CYS A 486 -3.68 25.73 -13.58
N GLU A 487 -3.64 24.48 -13.09
CA GLU A 487 -2.71 23.44 -13.55
C GLU A 487 -3.04 22.93 -14.96
N ASP A 488 -4.29 23.06 -15.40
CA ASP A 488 -4.76 22.68 -16.75
C ASP A 488 -4.29 23.68 -17.83
N LEU A 489 -3.60 24.77 -17.45
CA LEU A 489 -3.02 25.76 -18.37
C LEU A 489 -1.60 25.41 -18.86
N GLY A 490 -1.02 24.29 -18.41
CA GLY A 490 0.32 23.83 -18.82
C GLY A 490 1.47 24.33 -17.94
N GLU A 491 2.71 24.12 -18.37
CA GLU A 491 3.91 24.41 -17.56
C GLU A 491 4.19 25.91 -17.37
N GLU A 492 3.61 26.78 -18.21
CA GLU A 492 3.62 28.25 -18.04
C GLU A 492 2.45 28.77 -17.17
N ALA A 493 1.86 27.93 -16.32
CA ALA A 493 0.76 28.34 -15.44
C ALA A 493 1.15 29.54 -14.57
N PHE A 494 0.55 30.70 -14.82
CA PHE A 494 0.78 31.93 -14.03
C PHE A 494 0.06 31.94 -12.68
N CYS A 495 -0.69 30.89 -12.32
CA CYS A 495 -1.38 30.78 -11.03
C CYS A 495 -1.32 29.34 -10.50
N ASP A 496 -1.58 29.17 -9.20
CA ASP A 496 -1.73 27.89 -8.53
C ASP A 496 -3.15 27.79 -7.98
N THR A 497 -3.81 26.64 -8.17
CA THR A 497 -5.22 26.47 -7.78
C THR A 497 -5.40 26.54 -6.27
N VAL A 498 -4.51 25.91 -5.50
CA VAL A 498 -4.60 25.85 -4.04
C VAL A 498 -4.36 27.25 -3.46
N GLU A 499 -3.39 27.97 -3.99
CA GLU A 499 -3.07 29.34 -3.63
C GLU A 499 -4.25 30.30 -3.90
N ARG A 500 -4.76 30.31 -5.14
CA ARG A 500 -5.89 31.19 -5.54
C ARG A 500 -7.17 30.87 -4.77
N GLN A 501 -7.44 29.61 -4.45
CA GLN A 501 -8.58 29.23 -3.61
C GLN A 501 -8.49 29.84 -2.21
N ASN A 502 -7.32 29.77 -1.57
CA ASN A 502 -7.14 30.28 -0.21
C ASN A 502 -7.09 31.81 -0.18
N TYR A 503 -6.63 32.46 -1.26
CA TYR A 503 -6.70 33.92 -1.41
C TYR A 503 -8.16 34.41 -1.41
N ILE A 504 -9.03 33.77 -2.18
CA ILE A 504 -10.44 34.17 -2.26
C ILE A 504 -11.16 33.93 -0.92
N LEU A 505 -10.82 32.83 -0.22
CA LEU A 505 -11.41 32.51 1.08
C LEU A 505 -10.98 33.48 2.19
N SER A 506 -9.73 33.96 2.20
CA SER A 506 -9.31 34.97 3.18
C SER A 506 -10.04 36.30 2.96
N LEU A 507 -10.22 36.73 1.70
CA LEU A 507 -11.07 37.88 1.36
C LEU A 507 -12.51 37.70 1.89
N GLY A 508 -13.04 36.47 1.83
CA GLY A 508 -14.37 36.09 2.32
C GLY A 508 -14.52 36.22 3.84
N GLN A 509 -13.51 35.79 4.58
CA GLN A 509 -13.51 35.83 6.05
C GLN A 509 -13.31 37.26 6.59
N GLU A 510 -12.46 38.06 5.95
CA GLU A 510 -12.19 39.44 6.38
C GLU A 510 -13.27 40.45 5.90
N LYS A 511 -14.30 40.00 5.16
CA LYS A 511 -15.40 40.82 4.59
C LYS A 511 -14.91 42.06 3.83
N LEU A 512 -13.80 41.92 3.12
CA LEU A 512 -13.12 43.04 2.48
C LEU A 512 -13.91 43.60 1.29
N ALA A 513 -13.67 44.89 1.01
CA ALA A 513 -14.29 45.64 -0.09
C ALA A 513 -14.29 44.95 -1.48
N PRO A 514 -13.30 44.11 -1.88
CA PRO A 514 -13.33 43.40 -3.17
C PRO A 514 -14.55 42.50 -3.40
N LEU A 515 -15.15 41.92 -2.35
CA LEU A 515 -16.31 41.03 -2.47
C LEU A 515 -17.64 41.77 -2.43
N VAL A 516 -17.72 42.81 -1.58
CA VAL A 516 -18.91 43.66 -1.43
C VAL A 516 -19.27 44.32 -2.76
N GLY A 517 -18.27 44.78 -3.52
CA GLY A 517 -18.46 45.35 -4.87
C GLY A 517 -18.91 44.36 -5.96
N LEU A 518 -18.90 43.05 -5.68
CA LEU A 518 -19.32 41.99 -6.60
C LEU A 518 -20.66 41.35 -6.22
N GLY A 519 -21.36 41.88 -5.20
CA GLY A 519 -22.63 41.34 -4.71
C GLY A 519 -22.51 40.00 -3.97
N ILE A 520 -21.30 39.59 -3.60
CA ILE A 520 -21.03 38.33 -2.90
C ILE A 520 -21.31 38.52 -1.40
N ALA A 521 -22.19 37.70 -0.86
CA ALA A 521 -22.59 37.69 0.55
C ALA A 521 -21.62 36.87 1.43
N SER A 522 -21.17 35.72 0.92
CA SER A 522 -20.16 34.86 1.57
C SER A 522 -19.40 34.00 0.55
N VAL A 523 -18.21 33.55 0.93
CA VAL A 523 -17.46 32.52 0.21
C VAL A 523 -17.00 31.45 1.18
N GLU A 524 -17.23 30.18 0.83
CA GLU A 524 -16.93 29.00 1.65
C GLU A 524 -16.15 27.98 0.82
N GLY A 525 -15.14 27.33 1.40
CA GLY A 525 -14.36 26.31 0.71
C GLY A 525 -15.06 24.96 0.77
N SER A 526 -15.40 24.37 -0.39
CA SER A 526 -16.09 23.08 -0.47
C SER A 526 -15.11 21.94 -0.74
N ARG A 527 -15.18 20.90 0.10
CA ARG A 527 -14.49 19.61 -0.13
C ARG A 527 -15.30 18.64 -0.99
N HIS A 528 -16.51 19.03 -1.39
CA HIS A 528 -17.39 18.28 -2.27
C HIS A 528 -17.41 18.92 -3.66
N LEU A 529 -17.30 18.10 -4.71
CA LEU A 529 -17.38 18.55 -6.10
C LEU A 529 -18.85 18.71 -6.54
N PHE A 530 -19.76 18.00 -5.87
CA PHE A 530 -21.22 18.13 -6.00
C PHE A 530 -21.88 18.01 -4.63
N ALA A 531 -22.80 18.91 -4.31
CA ALA A 531 -23.78 18.75 -3.23
C ALA A 531 -25.13 18.45 -3.88
N PHE A 532 -25.47 17.16 -4.04
CA PHE A 532 -26.77 16.75 -4.55
C PHE A 532 -27.79 16.68 -3.41
N GLY A 533 -28.81 17.53 -3.48
CA GLY A 533 -29.93 17.57 -2.52
C GLY A 533 -29.78 18.65 -1.46
N ASP A 534 -30.45 19.79 -1.69
CA ASP A 534 -31.34 20.48 -0.72
C ASP A 534 -31.69 21.90 -1.21
N ASP A 535 -32.57 21.99 -2.22
CA ASP A 535 -33.23 23.25 -2.58
C ASP A 535 -34.39 23.47 -1.58
N VAL A 536 -34.07 24.05 -0.41
CA VAL A 536 -34.93 24.09 0.79
C VAL A 536 -36.24 24.89 0.60
N VAL A 537 -36.37 25.62 -0.51
CA VAL A 537 -37.51 26.51 -0.83
C VAL A 537 -38.86 25.75 -0.89
N VAL A 538 -38.86 24.44 -1.18
CA VAL A 538 -40.10 23.67 -1.36
C VAL A 538 -40.81 23.28 -0.05
N LEU A 539 -40.12 23.19 1.10
CA LEU A 539 -40.68 22.63 2.35
C LEU A 539 -41.25 23.65 3.37
N LYS A 540 -41.25 24.95 3.09
CA LYS A 540 -41.62 25.99 4.09
C LYS A 540 -43.15 26.24 4.25
N LYS A 541 -44.03 25.45 3.60
CA LYS A 541 -45.50 25.54 3.77
C LYS A 541 -46.17 24.17 3.86
N TYR A 542 -47.15 24.07 4.77
CA TYR A 542 -48.08 22.96 5.08
C TYR A 542 -47.63 21.87 6.07
N GLY A 543 -48.25 21.93 7.26
CA GLY A 543 -48.87 20.74 7.89
C GLY A 543 -47.96 19.63 8.39
N GLY A 544 -46.81 19.97 8.98
CA GLY A 544 -45.83 18.99 9.46
C GLY A 544 -46.30 18.15 10.65
N HIS A 545 -46.65 16.89 10.40
CA HIS A 545 -46.04 15.71 11.05
C HIS A 545 -46.59 14.41 10.46
N LEU A 546 -47.89 14.35 10.19
CA LEU A 546 -48.55 13.14 9.68
C LEU A 546 -48.15 12.82 8.24
N LEU A 547 -48.07 13.85 7.38
CA LEU A 547 -47.66 13.70 5.99
C LEU A 547 -46.18 13.30 5.89
N ALA A 548 -45.30 13.85 6.74
CA ALA A 548 -43.88 13.52 6.77
C ALA A 548 -43.65 12.05 7.19
N LEU A 549 -44.43 11.54 8.15
CA LEU A 549 -44.39 10.13 8.57
C LEU A 549 -44.93 9.18 7.49
N LEU A 550 -46.01 9.56 6.81
CA LEU A 550 -46.52 8.82 5.65
C LEU A 550 -45.53 8.82 4.49
N ILE A 551 -44.91 9.97 4.19
CA ILE A 551 -43.89 10.08 3.14
C ILE A 551 -42.65 9.27 3.50
N THR A 552 -42.16 9.26 4.75
CA THR A 552 -41.00 8.41 5.12
C THR A 552 -41.33 6.92 5.12
N CYS A 553 -42.53 6.50 5.55
CA CYS A 553 -42.95 5.11 5.36
C CYS A 553 -43.06 4.74 3.88
N VAL A 554 -43.63 5.61 3.05
CA VAL A 554 -43.74 5.39 1.59
C VAL A 554 -42.37 5.41 0.92
N THR A 555 -41.45 6.30 1.28
CA THR A 555 -40.09 6.31 0.69
C THR A 555 -39.27 5.10 1.14
N VAL A 556 -39.40 4.61 2.38
CA VAL A 556 -38.76 3.34 2.77
C VAL A 556 -39.33 2.17 1.97
N VAL A 557 -40.65 2.10 1.78
CA VAL A 557 -41.27 1.06 0.94
C VAL A 557 -40.85 1.20 -0.53
N VAL A 558 -40.78 2.42 -1.07
CA VAL A 558 -40.38 2.70 -2.46
C VAL A 558 -38.88 2.47 -2.68
N VAL A 559 -38.01 2.79 -1.71
CA VAL A 559 -36.57 2.51 -1.78
C VAL A 559 -36.31 1.00 -1.65
N MET A 560 -37.03 0.29 -0.78
CA MET A 560 -36.95 -1.18 -0.73
C MET A 560 -37.51 -1.80 -2.01
N ALA A 561 -38.61 -1.28 -2.58
CA ALA A 561 -39.13 -1.72 -3.87
C ALA A 561 -38.18 -1.39 -5.03
N MET A 562 -37.48 -0.25 -5.01
CA MET A 562 -36.45 0.11 -5.99
C MET A 562 -35.14 -0.66 -5.79
N ALA A 563 -34.79 -1.08 -4.58
CA ALA A 563 -33.67 -1.98 -4.33
C ALA A 563 -34.00 -3.40 -4.81
N VAL A 564 -35.22 -3.91 -4.54
CA VAL A 564 -35.70 -5.20 -5.06
C VAL A 564 -35.84 -5.16 -6.57
N TYR A 565 -36.42 -4.10 -7.15
CA TYR A 565 -36.48 -3.88 -8.60
C TYR A 565 -35.10 -3.70 -9.21
N GLY A 566 -34.17 -3.01 -8.53
CA GLY A 566 -32.78 -2.85 -8.95
C GLY A 566 -32.03 -4.18 -8.96
N VAL A 567 -32.23 -5.02 -7.94
CA VAL A 567 -31.67 -6.39 -7.89
C VAL A 567 -32.30 -7.30 -8.95
N LEU A 568 -33.62 -7.24 -9.14
CA LEU A 568 -34.32 -8.01 -10.18
C LEU A 568 -33.91 -7.57 -11.59
N LYS A 569 -33.87 -6.26 -11.85
CA LYS A 569 -33.43 -5.69 -13.14
C LYS A 569 -31.93 -5.87 -13.36
N TYR A 570 -31.09 -5.88 -12.32
CA TYR A 570 -29.68 -6.27 -12.43
C TYR A 570 -29.57 -7.76 -12.82
N ARG A 571 -30.41 -8.62 -12.26
CA ARG A 571 -30.48 -10.06 -12.60
C ARG A 571 -30.97 -10.28 -14.04
N GLU A 572 -31.96 -9.50 -14.49
CA GLU A 572 -32.49 -9.48 -15.85
C GLU A 572 -31.47 -8.93 -16.85
N SER A 573 -30.85 -7.78 -16.58
CA SER A 573 -29.76 -7.20 -17.38
C SER A 573 -28.57 -8.14 -17.51
N ARG A 574 -28.27 -8.97 -16.50
CA ARG A 574 -27.22 -10.00 -16.59
C ARG A 574 -27.56 -11.15 -17.54
N GLN A 575 -28.82 -11.32 -17.94
CA GLN A 575 -29.20 -12.23 -19.03
C GLN A 575 -29.06 -11.58 -20.42
N TYR A 576 -28.91 -10.25 -20.50
CA TYR A 576 -28.70 -9.51 -21.76
C TYR A 576 -27.23 -9.12 -22.03
N PHE A 577 -26.32 -9.30 -21.07
CA PHE A 577 -24.88 -9.07 -21.25
C PHE A 577 -24.08 -10.32 -21.67
N ILE A 578 -24.73 -11.32 -22.27
CA ILE A 578 -24.09 -12.45 -22.95
C ILE A 578 -24.45 -12.41 -24.45
N GLN A 579 -24.05 -11.32 -25.14
CA GLN A 579 -23.75 -11.29 -26.58
C GLN A 579 -23.38 -9.87 -26.99
N PHE A 580 -22.07 -9.60 -27.12
CA PHE A 580 -21.47 -8.82 -28.21
C PHE A 580 -20.00 -9.24 -28.29
N GLY A 581 -19.68 -10.07 -29.27
CA GLY A 581 -18.32 -10.37 -29.70
C GLY A 581 -18.26 -10.19 -31.21
N ALA A 582 -17.06 -9.84 -31.71
CA ALA A 582 -16.75 -9.45 -33.10
C ALA A 582 -17.45 -8.14 -33.54
N ASP A 583 -16.83 -7.25 -34.33
CA ASP A 583 -16.03 -7.52 -35.53
C ASP A 583 -14.68 -6.74 -35.60
N ASP A 584 -13.86 -7.16 -36.57
CA ASP A 584 -12.53 -6.65 -36.92
C ASP A 584 -12.53 -5.33 -37.76
N ALA A 585 -11.31 -4.81 -37.96
CA ALA A 585 -10.85 -3.88 -39.00
C ALA A 585 -10.90 -2.36 -38.73
N GLU A 586 -9.98 -1.65 -39.40
CA GLU A 586 -9.75 -0.20 -39.41
C GLU A 586 -9.20 0.47 -38.12
N VAL A 587 -7.90 0.29 -37.84
CA VAL A 587 -6.90 1.39 -37.80
C VAL A 587 -5.49 0.84 -38.13
N GLU A 588 -5.31 0.27 -39.32
CA GLU A 588 -3.98 0.23 -39.97
C GLU A 588 -3.95 1.35 -41.02
N ASP A 589 -3.41 2.53 -40.66
CA ASP A 589 -2.82 3.51 -41.59
C ASP A 589 -2.44 4.80 -40.85
N MET A 590 -1.23 4.87 -40.27
CA MET A 590 -0.53 6.16 -40.07
C MET A 590 0.98 6.09 -39.82
N TYR A 591 1.64 4.94 -40.04
CA TYR A 591 3.10 4.87 -40.14
C TYR A 591 3.54 4.90 -41.61
N ALA A 592 3.47 6.08 -42.22
CA ALA A 592 4.19 6.36 -43.45
C ALA A 592 5.57 6.93 -43.11
N THR A 593 6.62 6.18 -43.43
CA THR A 593 8.02 6.52 -43.20
C THR A 593 8.61 7.38 -44.31
N ASP A 594 9.28 8.48 -43.93
CA ASP A 594 10.39 9.17 -44.61
C ASP A 594 11.18 9.90 -43.49
N GLY A 595 12.50 10.08 -43.46
CA GLY A 595 13.56 9.67 -44.38
C GLY A 595 14.85 10.48 -44.14
N VAL A 596 15.76 9.93 -43.30
CA VAL A 596 17.24 9.84 -43.48
C VAL A 596 18.16 11.10 -43.39
N ASP A 597 19.20 10.98 -42.52
CA ASP A 597 20.53 11.66 -42.41
C ASP A 597 20.59 13.21 -42.20
N ASP A 598 21.63 13.83 -41.61
CA ASP A 598 23.06 13.48 -41.50
C ASP A 598 23.80 14.07 -40.25
N LEU A 599 25.09 13.74 -40.11
CA LEU A 599 26.08 13.88 -39.00
C LEU A 599 26.49 15.32 -38.54
N GLY A 600 27.03 15.46 -37.30
CA GLY A 600 28.18 16.39 -37.06
C GLY A 600 28.37 17.16 -35.73
N TYR A 601 29.11 16.58 -34.77
CA TYR A 601 30.15 17.16 -33.85
C TYR A 601 30.18 18.64 -33.34
N HIS A 602 30.29 18.80 -31.99
CA HIS A 602 30.85 19.92 -31.18
C HIS A 602 30.23 21.35 -31.34
N ARG A 603 30.11 22.22 -30.31
CA ARG A 603 31.01 22.55 -29.18
C ARG A 603 30.23 23.32 -28.08
N SER A 604 30.77 23.45 -26.86
CA SER A 604 30.15 24.29 -25.82
C SER A 604 30.41 25.80 -25.99
N ARG A 605 29.44 26.65 -25.60
CA ARG A 605 29.47 27.47 -24.36
C ARG A 605 28.60 28.75 -24.47
N GLY A 606 27.49 28.79 -23.73
CA GLY A 606 27.10 29.93 -22.89
C GLY A 606 26.44 31.19 -23.49
N VAL A 607 25.17 31.39 -23.06
CA VAL A 607 24.63 32.64 -22.46
C VAL A 607 24.03 33.72 -23.39
N LYS A 608 22.72 33.96 -23.16
CA LYS A 608 21.90 35.21 -23.23
C LYS A 608 20.99 35.57 -24.42
N ASP A 609 19.72 35.77 -24.02
CA ASP A 609 18.77 36.88 -24.29
C ASP A 609 18.20 37.14 -25.71
N ALA A 610 16.95 36.66 -25.91
CA ALA A 610 15.81 37.31 -26.60
C ALA A 610 14.54 36.51 -26.18
N VAL A 611 13.46 36.99 -25.55
CA VAL A 611 12.78 38.30 -25.40
C VAL A 611 11.93 38.71 -26.62
N ILE A 612 10.75 39.29 -26.33
CA ILE A 612 9.65 39.80 -27.21
C ILE A 612 8.62 38.70 -27.56
N GLU A 613 7.46 38.56 -26.88
CA GLU A 613 6.26 39.44 -26.68
C GLU A 613 5.19 39.30 -27.81
N VAL A 614 3.92 38.96 -27.48
CA VAL A 614 2.68 39.82 -27.43
C VAL A 614 2.10 40.18 -28.83
N GLU A 615 0.79 40.11 -29.17
CA GLU A 615 -0.53 39.91 -28.50
C GLU A 615 -1.43 39.00 -29.43
N GLU A 616 -2.68 38.56 -29.20
CA GLU A 616 -3.76 38.87 -28.22
C GLU A 616 -4.41 37.59 -27.63
#